data_AF-A0A4R2H6I7-F1
#
_entry.id   AF-A0A4R2H6I7-F1
#
_cell.length_a   1.000
_cell.length_b   1.000
_cell.length_c   1.000
_cell.angle_alpha   90.00
_cell.angle_beta   90.00
_cell.angle_gamma   90.00
#
_symmetry.space_group_name_H-M   'P 1'
#
loop_
_entity.id
_entity.type
_entity.pdbx_description
1 polymer ?
#
loop_
_entity_poly.entity_id
_entity_poly.type
_entity_poly.pdbx_seq_one_letter_code
_entity_poly.pdbx_strand_id
1 'polypeptide(L)'
;MLVAFYRDILQVEVSEHETRWAALMVDDRCINIQAQDWYVPPVWPEDASAQTKMIHFEMDTRDMEAAVALVVQAGGMAAPHQPPDRDPKQLRVMLDPAGHPFCICA
;
A
#
# COMPACT_ATOMS: atom_id res chain seq x y z
N MET A 1 5.94 8.30 8.32
CA MET A 1 4.90 7.25 8.38
C MET A 1 4.79 6.52 7.05
N LEU A 2 4.26 7.15 5.99
CA LEU A 2 4.03 6.45 4.71
C LEU A 2 5.30 6.10 3.92
N VAL A 3 6.27 7.01 3.84
CA VAL A 3 7.57 6.73 3.18
C VAL A 3 8.30 5.57 3.85
N ALA A 4 8.35 5.57 5.19
CA ALA A 4 8.95 4.48 5.96
C ALA A 4 8.22 3.14 5.73
N PHE A 5 6.89 3.17 5.65
CA PHE A 5 6.09 1.99 5.33
C PHE A 5 6.49 1.39 3.97
N TYR A 6 6.50 2.19 2.89
CA TYR A 6 6.88 1.67 1.57
C TYR A 6 8.35 1.26 1.49
N ARG A 7 9.25 1.97 2.17
CA ARG A 7 10.66 1.57 2.31
C ARG A 7 10.77 0.17 2.92
N ASP A 8 10.04 -0.09 3.99
CA ASP A 8 10.13 -1.33 4.75
C ASP A 8 9.48 -2.53 4.02
N ILE A 9 8.31 -2.34 3.39
CA ILE A 9 7.63 -3.44 2.69
C ILE A 9 8.27 -3.76 1.33
N LEU A 10 8.84 -2.76 0.65
CA LEU A 10 9.52 -2.94 -0.64
C LEU A 10 11.02 -3.25 -0.45
N GLN A 11 11.55 -3.10 0.76
CA GLN A 11 12.96 -3.31 1.11
C GLN A 11 13.92 -2.49 0.23
N VAL A 12 13.56 -1.22 0.02
CA VAL A 12 14.32 -0.28 -0.81
C VAL A 12 14.87 0.88 0.02
N GLU A 13 15.81 1.62 -0.55
CA GLU A 13 16.29 2.86 0.04
C GLU A 13 15.46 4.06 -0.43
N VAL A 14 15.40 5.10 0.40
CA VAL A 14 14.81 6.39 0.04
C VAL A 14 15.87 7.19 -0.71
N SER A 15 15.62 7.52 -1.98
CA SER A 15 16.59 8.25 -2.81
C SER A 15 16.60 9.74 -2.51
N GLU A 16 15.42 10.31 -2.23
CA GLU A 16 15.25 11.72 -1.90
C GLU A 16 14.15 11.89 -0.85
N HIS A 17 14.32 12.86 0.05
CA HIS A 17 13.36 13.10 1.12
C HIS A 17 13.33 14.58 1.53
N GLU A 18 12.20 15.23 1.25
CA GLU A 18 11.88 16.59 1.65
C GLU A 18 10.65 16.62 2.57
N THR A 19 10.31 17.79 3.09
CA THR A 19 9.22 17.97 4.08
C THR A 19 7.87 17.39 3.63
N ARG A 20 7.54 17.45 2.33
CA ARG A 20 6.24 17.01 1.79
C ARG A 20 6.35 16.10 0.58
N TRP A 21 7.54 15.64 0.25
CA TRP A 21 7.78 14.82 -0.92
C TRP A 21 8.95 13.88 -0.67
N ALA A 22 8.85 12.65 -1.17
CA ALA A 22 9.94 11.69 -1.13
C ALA A 22 9.89 10.78 -2.36
N ALA A 23 11.06 10.29 -2.76
CA ALA A 23 11.22 9.31 -3.82
C ALA A 23 11.82 8.01 -3.26
N LEU A 24 11.23 6.88 -3.64
CA LEU A 24 11.76 5.55 -3.38
C LEU A 24 12.11 4.89 -4.71
N MET A 25 13.30 4.30 -4.80
CA MET A 25 13.76 3.61 -6.01
C MET A 25 13.55 2.11 -5.85
N VAL A 26 12.75 1.54 -6.75
CA VAL A 26 12.54 0.09 -6.88
C VAL A 26 13.18 -0.33 -8.19
N ASP A 27 14.39 -0.88 -8.11
CA ASP A 27 15.25 -1.13 -9.27
C ASP A 27 15.43 0.14 -10.13
N ASP A 28 14.95 0.14 -11.37
CA ASP A 28 14.99 1.25 -12.32
C ASP A 28 13.72 2.13 -12.31
N ARG A 29 12.82 1.90 -11.36
CA ARG A 29 11.52 2.57 -11.24
C ARG A 29 11.49 3.45 -9.99
N CYS A 30 10.70 4.50 -10.03
CA CYS A 30 10.56 5.43 -8.92
C CYS A 30 9.10 5.49 -8.45
N ILE A 31 8.92 5.40 -7.13
CA ILE A 31 7.66 5.70 -6.44
C ILE A 31 7.83 7.05 -5.75
N ASN A 32 7.06 8.03 -6.21
CA ASN A 32 7.04 9.36 -5.62
C ASN A 32 5.84 9.48 -4.67
N ILE A 33 6.10 9.87 -3.43
CA ILE A 33 5.10 10.07 -2.40
C ILE A 33 5.04 11.55 -2.09
N GLN A 34 3.85 12.14 -2.23
CA GLN A 34 3.62 13.55 -1.91
C GLN A 34 2.53 13.69 -0.84
N ALA A 35 2.82 14.50 0.18
CA ALA A 35 1.87 14.83 1.23
C ALA A 35 1.06 16.09 0.86
N GLN A 36 -0.24 16.07 1.17
CA GLN A 36 -1.15 17.20 0.98
C GLN A 36 -2.00 17.39 2.24
N ASP A 37 -2.22 18.64 2.67
CA ASP A 37 -3.02 18.95 3.87
C ASP A 37 -4.50 18.60 3.70
N TRP A 38 -4.97 18.61 2.47
CA TRP A 38 -6.35 18.30 2.07
C TRP A 38 -6.51 16.85 1.59
N TYR A 39 -5.53 15.98 1.86
CA TYR A 39 -5.61 14.57 1.50
C TYR A 39 -6.80 13.89 2.22
N VAL A 40 -7.60 13.18 1.43
CA VAL A 40 -8.70 12.33 1.92
C VAL A 40 -8.38 10.89 1.52
N PRO A 41 -8.30 9.94 2.47
CA PRO A 41 -8.07 8.55 2.15
C PRO A 41 -9.12 7.98 1.20
N PRO A 42 -8.74 7.18 0.20
CA PRO A 42 -9.70 6.41 -0.58
C PRO A 42 -10.40 5.38 0.32
N VAL A 43 -11.65 5.07 0.01
CA VAL A 43 -12.41 4.03 0.72
C VAL A 43 -12.26 2.68 0.04
N TRP A 44 -12.36 1.61 0.84
CA TRP A 44 -12.47 0.25 0.37
C TRP A 44 -13.57 -0.49 1.15
N PRO A 45 -14.57 -1.12 0.48
CA PRO A 45 -14.80 -1.16 -0.97
C PRO A 45 -15.05 0.23 -1.58
N GLU A 46 -14.90 0.33 -2.90
CA GLU A 46 -15.15 1.59 -3.62
C GLU A 46 -16.61 2.02 -3.52
N ASP A 47 -16.82 3.32 -3.31
CA ASP A 47 -18.12 3.97 -3.25
C ASP A 47 -18.10 5.20 -4.16
N ALA A 48 -19.06 5.33 -5.07
CA ALA A 48 -19.16 6.43 -6.02
C ALA A 48 -19.37 7.81 -5.37
N SER A 49 -19.78 7.84 -4.11
CA SER A 49 -19.97 9.06 -3.31
C SER A 49 -18.75 9.43 -2.46
N ALA A 50 -17.69 8.61 -2.46
CA ALA A 50 -16.48 8.83 -1.70
C ALA A 50 -15.23 8.84 -2.60
N GLN A 51 -14.08 9.20 -2.02
CA GLN A 51 -12.80 9.11 -2.72
C GLN A 51 -12.50 7.65 -3.06
N THR A 52 -12.14 7.37 -4.31
CA THR A 52 -11.77 6.03 -4.79
C THR A 52 -10.29 5.95 -5.10
N LYS A 53 -9.75 4.72 -5.17
CA LYS A 53 -8.39 4.53 -5.66
C LYS A 53 -8.34 4.84 -7.15
N MET A 54 -7.28 5.53 -7.57
CA MET A 54 -7.03 5.83 -9.00
C MET A 54 -5.99 4.91 -9.62
N ILE A 55 -5.21 4.22 -8.78
CA ILE A 55 -4.15 3.30 -9.18
C ILE A 55 -4.41 1.96 -8.50
N HIS A 56 -4.28 0.88 -9.26
CA HIS A 56 -4.17 -0.45 -8.68
C HIS A 56 -2.69 -0.72 -8.42
N PHE A 57 -2.32 -0.81 -7.15
CA PHE A 57 -0.99 -1.23 -6.73
C PHE A 57 -1.05 -2.67 -6.21
N GLU A 58 -0.23 -3.54 -6.78
CA GLU A 58 -0.17 -4.96 -6.44
C GLU A 58 1.28 -5.34 -6.11
N MET A 59 1.44 -6.15 -5.07
CA MET A 59 2.72 -6.73 -4.67
C MET A 59 2.65 -8.25 -4.78
N ASP A 60 3.48 -8.82 -5.64
CA ASP A 60 3.60 -10.27 -5.74
C ASP A 60 4.50 -10.83 -4.64
N THR A 61 4.10 -11.96 -4.06
CA THR A 61 4.85 -12.70 -3.04
C THR A 61 4.78 -14.20 -3.30
N ARG A 62 5.75 -14.94 -2.76
CA ARG A 62 5.69 -16.41 -2.68
C ARG A 62 5.19 -16.90 -1.31
N ASP A 63 5.07 -16.00 -0.36
CA ASP A 63 4.64 -16.27 1.01
C ASP A 63 3.64 -15.19 1.46
N MET A 64 2.36 -15.54 1.37
CA MET A 64 1.25 -14.65 1.72
C MET A 64 1.25 -14.30 3.22
N GLU A 65 1.54 -15.27 4.09
CA GLU A 65 1.51 -15.06 5.53
C GLU A 65 2.63 -14.12 5.97
N ALA A 66 3.86 -14.34 5.46
CA ALA A 66 4.99 -13.47 5.75
C ALA A 66 4.77 -12.05 5.20
N ALA A 67 4.23 -11.91 3.99
CA ALA A 67 3.97 -10.61 3.38
C ALA A 67 2.90 -9.81 4.16
N VAL A 68 1.81 -10.46 4.56
CA VAL A 68 0.78 -9.83 5.40
C VAL A 68 1.36 -9.41 6.76
N ALA A 69 2.17 -10.26 7.39
CA ALA A 69 2.82 -9.95 8.67
C ALA A 69 3.76 -8.73 8.54
N LEU A 70 4.55 -8.65 7.47
CA LEU A 70 5.43 -7.52 7.19
C LEU A 70 4.64 -6.22 7.04
N VAL A 71 3.53 -6.23 6.28
CA VAL A 71 2.67 -5.05 6.12
C VAL A 71 2.11 -4.57 7.46
N VAL A 72 1.63 -5.50 8.30
CA VAL A 72 1.11 -5.15 9.63
C VAL A 72 2.21 -4.58 10.53
N GLN A 73 3.41 -5.19 10.51
CA GLN A 73 4.56 -4.71 11.28
C GLN A 73 5.00 -3.31 10.85
N ALA A 74 4.92 -2.99 9.55
CA ALA A 74 5.24 -1.68 9.01
C ALA A 74 4.17 -0.60 9.29
N GLY A 75 3.03 -0.98 9.92
CA GLY A 75 1.94 -0.07 10.30
C GLY A 75 0.77 -0.02 9.32
N GLY A 76 0.75 -0.90 8.31
CA GLY A 76 -0.45 -1.15 7.52
C GLY A 76 -1.42 -2.08 8.23
N MET A 77 -2.51 -2.43 7.56
CA MET A 77 -3.48 -3.39 8.07
C MET A 77 -4.15 -4.18 6.96
N ALA A 78 -4.69 -5.37 7.28
CA ALA A 78 -5.61 -6.04 6.38
C ALA A 78 -6.89 -5.22 6.25
N ALA A 79 -7.39 -5.03 5.02
CA ALA A 79 -8.65 -4.35 4.83
C ALA A 79 -9.79 -5.16 5.47
N PRO A 80 -10.73 -4.53 6.20
CA PRO A 80 -11.83 -5.24 6.84
C PRO A 80 -12.71 -6.01 5.86
N HIS A 81 -12.89 -5.46 4.66
CA HIS A 81 -13.56 -6.13 3.56
C HIS A 81 -12.55 -6.83 2.63
N GLN A 82 -12.75 -8.11 2.38
CA GLN A 82 -12.04 -8.89 1.37
C GLN A 82 -13.04 -9.36 0.29
N PRO A 83 -12.66 -9.39 -1.00
CA PRO A 83 -13.52 -9.92 -2.06
C PRO A 83 -13.93 -11.37 -1.77
N PRO A 84 -15.24 -11.69 -1.73
CA PRO A 84 -15.72 -13.02 -1.34
C PRO A 84 -15.48 -14.09 -2.41
N ASP A 85 -15.19 -13.69 -3.65
CA ASP A 85 -14.92 -14.54 -4.82
C ASP A 85 -13.43 -14.89 -4.98
N ARG A 86 -12.58 -14.49 -4.03
CA ARG A 86 -11.12 -14.67 -4.10
C ARG A 86 -10.60 -15.55 -2.97
N ASP A 87 -9.63 -16.40 -3.30
CA ASP A 87 -8.91 -17.20 -2.30
C ASP A 87 -7.99 -16.28 -1.46
N PRO A 88 -8.18 -16.20 -0.13
CA PRO A 88 -7.32 -15.41 0.74
C PRO A 88 -5.84 -15.83 0.74
N LYS A 89 -5.51 -17.02 0.21
CA LYS A 89 -4.13 -17.48 0.01
C LYS A 89 -3.50 -16.98 -1.28
N GLN A 90 -4.29 -16.44 -2.20
CA GLN A 90 -3.86 -15.94 -3.51
C GLN A 90 -3.98 -14.43 -3.62
N LEU A 91 -4.93 -13.82 -2.90
CA LEU A 91 -5.12 -12.38 -2.88
C LEU A 91 -5.50 -11.89 -1.48
N ARG A 92 -4.84 -10.82 -1.03
CA ARG A 92 -5.20 -10.08 0.19
C ARG A 92 -5.20 -8.59 -0.09
N VAL A 93 -6.33 -7.93 0.21
CA VAL A 93 -6.40 -6.47 0.18
C VAL A 93 -5.90 -5.92 1.51
N MET A 94 -4.93 -5.01 1.42
CA MET A 94 -4.28 -4.34 2.53
C MET A 94 -4.51 -2.84 2.43
N LEU A 95 -4.38 -2.14 3.55
CA LEU A 95 -4.41 -0.67 3.63
C LEU A 95 -3.04 -0.19 4.14
N ASP A 96 -2.48 0.80 3.48
CA ASP A 96 -1.30 1.50 3.99
C ASP A 96 -1.67 2.48 5.12
N PRO A 97 -0.68 3.10 5.81
CA PRO A 97 -0.96 4.04 6.90
C PRO A 97 -1.73 5.31 6.50
N ALA A 98 -1.83 5.62 5.21
CA ALA A 98 -2.63 6.72 4.67
C ALA A 98 -3.99 6.25 4.14
N GLY A 99 -4.31 4.96 4.28
CA GLY A 99 -5.59 4.36 3.89
C GLY A 99 -5.66 3.95 2.42
N HIS A 100 -4.57 3.99 1.64
CA HIS A 100 -4.62 3.52 0.26
C HIS A 100 -4.79 1.99 0.22
N PRO A 101 -5.79 1.46 -0.49
CA PRO A 101 -5.91 0.03 -0.72
C PRO A 101 -4.89 -0.45 -1.76
N PHE A 102 -4.23 -1.57 -1.45
CA PHE A 102 -3.36 -2.30 -2.37
C PHE A 102 -3.53 -3.81 -2.18
N CYS A 103 -3.12 -4.61 -3.15
CA CYS A 103 -3.22 -6.06 -3.09
C CYS A 103 -1.86 -6.71 -2.85
N ILE A 104 -1.82 -7.77 -2.04
CA ILE A 104 -0.77 -8.78 -2.06
C ILE A 104 -1.30 -9.96 -2.88
N CYS A 105 -0.53 -10.40 -3.87
CA CYS A 105 -0.86 -11.49 -4.78
C CYS A 105 0.19 -12.62 -4.68
N ALA A 106 -0.21 -13.87 -4.89
CA ALA A 106 0.69 -15.03 -4.85
C ALA A 106 0.43 -16.02 -6.00
#